data_AF-A0A928K3Y7-F1
#
_entry.id   AF-A0A928K3Y7-F1
#
_cell.length_a   1.000
_cell.length_b   1.000
_cell.length_c   1.000
_cell.angle_alpha   90.00
_cell.angle_beta   90.00
_cell.angle_gamma   90.00
#
_symmetry.space_group_name_H-M   'P 1'
#
loop_
_entity.id
_entity.type
_entity.pdbx_description
1 polymer ?
#
loop_
_entity_poly.entity_id
_entity_poly.type
_entity_poly.pdbx_seq_one_letter_code
_entity_poly.pdbx_strand_id
1 'polypeptide(L)'
;MSRPIIETRSLSLTYSAGTTMEIHALKDCTFTLEQGELMCVIGHTGSGKSTLVQMLNGLLTPTSGEVLLDGENIFADKKRLRKARFDVGLVFQYPEHQLFEDTVRKDIAFGPKNKGLKGDALQQAVMQAAEFAGLDEALLDKSPFELSGGEKRRAAIAGVMAMQPRVLVLDEPTAGLDPAGREQLLGRIKQYRDRTGSSVVLVSHSMEDVADCADRVLVLDHGSVVCCDVPEKVFSDGERLESIGLRVPQVTRIFLELRRMGYEVSTSVHTVEQGLAEAVRLLERGGQSDE
;
A
#
# COMPACT_ATOMS: atom_id res chain seq x y z
N MET A 1 -18.54 1.74 15.49
CA MET A 1 -17.45 2.59 14.98
C MET A 1 -16.24 1.70 14.84
N SER A 2 -15.62 1.68 13.66
CA SER A 2 -14.34 1.00 13.46
C SER A 2 -13.29 1.61 14.39
N ARG A 3 -12.36 0.79 14.89
CA ARG A 3 -11.23 1.23 15.71
C ARG A 3 -10.01 1.35 14.79
N PRO A 4 -9.28 2.48 14.80
CA PRO A 4 -8.07 2.63 14.01
C PRO A 4 -6.99 1.66 14.51
N ILE A 5 -6.38 0.92 13.57
CA ILE A 5 -5.20 0.10 13.86
C ILE A 5 -3.93 0.94 13.84
N ILE A 6 -3.85 1.93 12.96
CA ILE A 6 -2.77 2.93 12.93
C ILE A 6 -3.41 4.32 13.01
N GLU A 7 -2.81 5.18 13.83
CA GLU A 7 -3.13 6.60 13.89
C GLU A 7 -1.82 7.40 13.89
N THR A 8 -1.73 8.43 13.05
CA THR A 8 -0.63 9.40 13.10
C THR A 8 -1.15 10.72 13.64
N ARG A 9 -0.37 11.38 14.50
CA ARG A 9 -0.72 12.69 15.07
C ARG A 9 0.41 13.67 14.82
N SER A 10 0.14 14.67 13.98
CA SER A 10 1.09 15.72 13.60
C SER A 10 2.49 15.20 13.25
N LEU A 11 2.52 14.07 12.56
CA LEU A 11 3.75 13.33 12.28
C LEU A 11 4.64 14.13 11.32
N SER A 12 5.84 14.45 11.75
CA SER A 12 6.80 15.22 10.96
C SER A 12 8.17 14.56 10.98
N LEU A 13 8.88 14.66 9.85
CA LEU A 13 10.26 14.24 9.74
C LEU A 13 11.08 15.25 8.95
N THR A 14 12.18 15.65 9.55
CA THR A 14 13.21 16.47 8.95
C THR A 14 14.52 15.67 8.88
N TYR A 15 15.00 15.39 7.67
CA TYR A 15 16.33 14.83 7.47
C TYR A 15 17.40 15.89 7.72
N SER A 16 18.52 15.47 8.32
CA SER A 16 19.67 16.34 8.59
C SER A 16 19.28 17.62 9.36
N ALA A 17 18.34 17.48 10.31
CA ALA A 17 17.83 18.59 11.11
C ALA A 17 18.97 19.35 11.81
N GLY A 18 18.92 20.68 11.73
CA GLY A 18 19.94 21.56 12.30
C GLY A 18 21.21 21.71 11.45
N THR A 19 21.19 21.30 10.18
CA THR A 19 22.29 21.48 9.22
C THR A 19 21.86 22.32 8.02
N THR A 20 22.82 22.77 7.19
CA THR A 20 22.52 23.49 5.94
C THR A 20 21.84 22.62 4.88
N MET A 21 21.81 21.29 5.08
CA MET A 21 21.19 20.31 4.18
C MET A 21 19.86 19.80 4.74
N GLU A 22 19.19 20.61 5.56
CA GLU A 22 17.90 20.27 6.17
C GLU A 22 16.82 20.05 5.10
N ILE A 23 16.13 18.90 5.18
CA ILE A 23 15.05 18.55 4.26
C ILE A 23 13.82 18.11 5.07
N HIS A 24 12.75 18.91 5.01
CA HIS A 24 11.46 18.55 5.59
C HIS A 24 10.73 17.54 4.71
N ALA A 25 10.85 16.26 5.03
CA ALA A 25 10.26 15.18 4.25
C ALA A 25 8.77 14.98 4.55
N LEU A 26 8.35 15.12 5.82
CA LEU A 26 6.94 15.14 6.21
C LEU A 26 6.65 16.29 7.18
N LYS A 27 5.45 16.85 7.08
CA LYS A 27 4.97 18.02 7.81
C LYS A 27 3.54 17.78 8.29
N ASP A 28 3.36 17.62 9.60
CA ASP A 28 2.05 17.56 10.26
C ASP A 28 1.10 16.51 9.63
N CYS A 29 1.62 15.31 9.33
CA CYS A 29 0.81 14.25 8.74
C CYS A 29 -0.09 13.59 9.79
N THR A 30 -1.39 13.86 9.73
CA THR A 30 -2.41 13.28 10.60
C THR A 30 -3.42 12.47 9.78
N PHE A 31 -3.51 11.17 10.03
CA PHE A 31 -4.51 10.27 9.44
C PHE A 31 -4.71 9.02 10.28
N THR A 32 -5.76 8.26 9.96
CA THR A 32 -6.04 6.94 10.54
C THR A 32 -6.15 5.88 9.46
N LEU A 33 -5.66 4.68 9.78
CA LEU A 33 -5.95 3.43 9.08
C LEU A 33 -6.83 2.58 10.01
N GLU A 34 -8.00 2.22 9.52
CA GLU A 34 -8.98 1.38 10.17
C GLU A 34 -8.61 -0.11 10.08
N GLN A 35 -9.03 -0.89 11.07
CA GLN A 35 -8.78 -2.33 11.07
C GLN A 35 -9.48 -3.00 9.87
N GLY A 36 -8.71 -3.74 9.06
CA GLY A 36 -9.21 -4.45 7.88
C GLY A 36 -9.28 -3.59 6.62
N GLU A 37 -8.86 -2.31 6.69
CA GLU A 37 -8.84 -1.38 5.57
C GLU A 37 -7.64 -1.63 4.65
N LEU A 38 -7.85 -1.51 3.34
CA LEU A 38 -6.81 -1.33 2.32
C LEU A 38 -6.73 0.16 1.98
N MET A 39 -5.73 0.83 2.55
CA MET A 39 -5.42 2.22 2.24
C MET A 39 -4.34 2.31 1.17
N CYS A 40 -4.63 3.03 0.10
CA CYS A 40 -3.62 3.39 -0.89
C CYS A 40 -2.99 4.74 -0.56
N VAL A 41 -1.66 4.84 -0.64
CA VAL A 41 -0.91 6.09 -0.48
C VAL A 41 -0.39 6.53 -1.84
N ILE A 42 -0.85 7.70 -2.29
CA ILE A 42 -0.46 8.29 -3.57
C ILE A 42 0.18 9.66 -3.37
N GLY A 43 0.92 10.12 -4.37
CA GLY A 43 1.70 11.36 -4.31
C GLY A 43 2.80 11.35 -5.35
N HIS A 44 3.24 12.53 -5.80
CA HIS A 44 4.35 12.64 -6.75
C HIS A 44 5.66 12.06 -6.16
N THR A 45 6.66 11.82 -7.00
CA THR A 45 7.98 11.40 -6.51
C THR A 45 8.57 12.48 -5.62
N GLY A 46 9.03 12.11 -4.42
CA GLY A 46 9.52 13.06 -3.41
C GLY A 46 8.45 13.66 -2.51
N SER A 47 7.17 13.25 -2.61
CA SER A 47 6.11 13.75 -1.72
C SER A 47 6.15 13.20 -0.29
N GLY A 48 7.07 12.28 0.02
CA GLY A 48 7.25 11.70 1.36
C GLY A 48 6.61 10.33 1.60
N LYS A 49 6.08 9.66 0.56
CA LYS A 49 5.42 8.33 0.69
C LYS A 49 6.30 7.27 1.37
N SER A 50 7.52 7.05 0.86
CA SER A 50 8.46 6.08 1.43
C SER A 50 8.89 6.48 2.84
N THR A 51 9.08 7.77 3.10
CA THR A 51 9.35 8.31 4.44
C THR A 51 8.22 7.99 5.41
N LEU A 52 6.96 8.16 4.98
CA LEU A 52 5.79 7.87 5.79
C LEU A 52 5.73 6.39 6.18
N VAL A 53 5.78 5.49 5.20
CA VAL A 53 5.65 4.05 5.46
C VAL A 53 6.79 3.50 6.32
N GLN A 54 8.00 4.03 6.18
CA GLN A 54 9.12 3.67 7.05
C GLN A 54 8.95 4.16 8.50
N MET A 55 8.21 5.25 8.74
CA MET A 55 7.86 5.65 10.11
C MET A 55 6.76 4.76 10.70
N LEU A 56 5.85 4.22 9.90
CA LEU A 56 4.76 3.36 10.40
C LEU A 56 5.25 2.07 11.08
N ASN A 57 6.36 1.48 10.63
CA ASN A 57 6.97 0.32 11.27
C ASN A 57 8.13 0.66 12.23
N GLY A 58 8.46 1.94 12.37
CA GLY A 58 9.53 2.42 13.23
C GLY A 58 10.95 2.25 12.69
N LEU A 59 11.15 2.12 11.37
CA LEU A 59 12.48 2.21 10.75
C LEU A 59 13.04 3.63 10.78
N LEU A 60 12.18 4.63 10.55
CA LEU A 60 12.51 6.04 10.76
C LEU A 60 11.85 6.53 12.04
N THR A 61 12.58 7.33 12.81
CA THR A 61 12.05 7.98 14.02
C THR A 61 11.61 9.39 13.65
N PRO A 62 10.36 9.80 13.97
CA PRO A 62 9.89 11.14 13.66
C PRO A 62 10.68 12.21 14.40
N THR A 63 10.76 13.40 13.81
CA THR A 63 11.28 14.59 14.49
C THR A 63 10.27 15.12 15.50
N SER A 64 8.98 15.02 15.18
CA SER A 64 7.87 15.36 16.08
C SER A 64 6.59 14.60 15.69
N GLY A 65 5.61 14.61 16.60
CA GLY A 65 4.36 13.88 16.44
C GLY A 65 4.46 12.42 16.88
N GLU A 66 3.41 11.66 16.60
CA GLU A 66 3.26 10.29 17.09
C GLU A 66 2.79 9.33 15.99
N VAL A 67 3.20 8.07 16.12
CA VAL A 67 2.61 6.92 15.43
C VAL A 67 2.06 5.99 16.49
N LEU A 68 0.75 5.81 16.50
CA LEU A 68 0.05 4.90 17.40
C LEU A 68 -0.32 3.63 16.66
N LEU A 69 0.04 2.48 17.23
CA LEU A 69 -0.41 1.16 16.79
C LEU A 69 -1.38 0.62 17.84
N ASP A 70 -2.64 0.41 17.45
CA ASP A 70 -3.71 -0.05 18.35
C ASP A 70 -3.92 0.89 19.56
N GLY A 71 -3.66 2.19 19.37
CA GLY A 71 -3.74 3.23 20.40
C GLY A 71 -2.47 3.42 21.25
N GLU A 72 -1.40 2.64 21.01
CA GLU A 72 -0.12 2.77 21.73
C GLU A 72 0.96 3.43 20.86
N ASN A 73 1.65 4.45 21.39
CA ASN A 73 2.78 5.07 20.69
C ASN A 73 3.94 4.08 20.54
N ILE A 74 4.30 3.77 19.28
CA ILE A 74 5.32 2.77 18.97
C ILE A 74 6.73 3.21 19.38
N PHE A 75 6.96 4.52 19.51
CA PHE A 75 8.25 5.10 19.90
C PHE A 75 8.37 5.36 21.41
N ALA A 76 7.36 5.04 22.21
CA ALA A 76 7.39 5.27 23.65
C ALA A 76 8.52 4.51 24.37
N ASP A 77 8.90 3.33 23.88
CA ASP A 77 10.06 2.58 24.37
C ASP A 77 10.55 1.52 23.36
N LYS A 78 11.73 0.94 23.63
CA LYS A 78 12.36 -0.08 22.76
C LYS A 78 11.55 -1.36 22.61
N LYS A 79 10.76 -1.75 23.62
CA LYS A 79 9.93 -2.97 23.60
C LYS A 79 8.74 -2.78 22.67
N ARG A 80 8.05 -1.65 22.77
CA ARG A 80 6.96 -1.27 21.84
C ARG A 80 7.44 -1.13 20.41
N LEU A 81 8.57 -0.46 20.21
CA LEU A 81 9.17 -0.32 18.87
C LEU A 81 9.53 -1.69 18.26
N ARG A 82 10.08 -2.60 19.06
CA ARG A 82 10.37 -3.97 18.61
C ARG A 82 9.09 -4.74 18.26
N LYS A 83 8.03 -4.60 19.06
CA LYS A 83 6.73 -5.23 18.78
C LYS A 83 6.12 -4.69 17.49
N ALA A 84 6.16 -3.36 17.29
CA ALA A 84 5.65 -2.71 16.08
C ALA A 84 6.30 -3.24 14.81
N ARG A 85 7.60 -3.54 14.81
CA ARG A 85 8.28 -4.16 13.65
C ARG A 85 7.78 -5.57 13.27
N PHE A 86 7.16 -6.29 14.20
CA PHE A 86 6.52 -7.58 13.90
C PHE A 86 5.05 -7.44 13.54
N ASP A 87 4.37 -6.44 14.09
CA ASP A 87 2.95 -6.18 13.85
C ASP A 87 2.72 -5.38 12.55
N VAL A 88 3.70 -4.58 12.13
CA VAL A 88 3.70 -3.79 10.89
C VAL A 88 4.81 -4.31 9.96
N GLY A 89 4.43 -5.21 9.04
CA GLY A 89 5.35 -5.77 8.06
C GLY A 89 5.52 -4.82 6.88
N LEU A 90 6.75 -4.44 6.55
CA LEU A 90 7.05 -3.55 5.43
C LEU A 90 7.80 -4.31 4.33
N VAL A 91 7.23 -4.31 3.13
CA VAL A 91 7.86 -4.79 1.90
C VAL A 91 8.31 -3.56 1.11
N PHE A 92 9.60 -3.43 0.90
CA PHE A 92 10.17 -2.33 0.10
C PHE A 92 9.97 -2.57 -1.40
N GLN A 93 10.16 -1.51 -2.18
CA GLN A 93 10.33 -1.62 -3.62
C GLN A 93 11.55 -2.50 -3.94
N TYR A 94 11.43 -3.38 -4.94
CA TYR A 94 12.42 -4.40 -5.28
C TYR A 94 12.83 -5.27 -4.08
N PRO A 95 11.86 -5.92 -3.39
CA PRO A 95 12.14 -6.67 -2.17
C PRO A 95 13.06 -7.88 -2.43
N GLU A 96 13.19 -8.33 -3.67
CA GLU A 96 14.16 -9.33 -4.11
C GLU A 96 15.61 -9.04 -3.71
N HIS A 97 15.99 -7.78 -3.51
CA HIS A 97 17.34 -7.38 -3.10
C HIS A 97 17.61 -7.63 -1.61
N GLN A 98 16.59 -8.00 -0.84
CA GLN A 98 16.70 -8.24 0.60
C GLN A 98 17.05 -9.68 0.95
N LEU A 99 16.96 -10.61 0.00
CA LEU A 99 17.24 -12.03 0.22
C LEU A 99 18.73 -12.23 0.53
N PHE A 100 19.05 -12.97 1.59
CA PHE A 100 20.43 -13.09 2.09
C PHE A 100 20.78 -14.46 2.68
N GLU A 101 19.78 -15.30 3.00
CA GLU A 101 20.02 -16.63 3.56
C GLU A 101 20.41 -17.67 2.49
N ASP A 102 21.00 -18.79 2.94
CA ASP A 102 21.47 -19.85 2.03
C ASP A 102 20.35 -20.52 1.24
N THR A 103 19.14 -20.54 1.80
CA THR A 103 17.97 -21.20 1.19
C THR A 103 16.74 -20.31 1.36
N VAL A 104 15.81 -20.41 0.42
CA VAL A 104 14.56 -19.64 0.47
C VAL A 104 13.78 -19.94 1.75
N ARG A 105 13.75 -21.20 2.20
CA ARG A 105 13.13 -21.60 3.48
C ARG A 105 13.75 -20.88 4.68
N LYS A 106 15.08 -20.78 4.74
CA LYS A 106 15.78 -20.08 5.83
C LYS A 106 15.47 -18.59 5.80
N ASP A 107 15.44 -17.99 4.61
CA ASP A 107 15.12 -16.57 4.42
C ASP A 107 13.71 -16.25 4.92
N ILE A 108 12.70 -17.01 4.48
CA ILE A 108 11.32 -16.86 4.93
C ILE A 108 11.19 -17.10 6.45
N ALA A 109 11.95 -18.06 6.99
CA ALA A 109 11.93 -18.39 8.42
C ALA A 109 12.62 -17.33 9.31
N PHE A 110 13.38 -16.39 8.73
CA PHE A 110 14.22 -15.47 9.50
C PHE A 110 13.41 -14.58 10.45
N GLY A 111 12.39 -13.88 9.92
CA GLY A 111 11.49 -13.03 10.70
C GLY A 111 10.75 -13.80 11.82
N PRO A 112 10.04 -14.89 11.49
CA PRO A 112 9.36 -15.74 12.48
C PRO A 112 10.27 -16.28 13.59
N LYS A 113 11.49 -16.72 13.25
CA LYS A 113 12.49 -17.16 14.26
C LYS A 113 12.83 -16.03 15.22
N ASN A 114 13.01 -14.82 14.71
CA ASN A 114 13.30 -13.62 15.52
C ASN A 114 12.12 -13.18 16.41
N LYS A 115 10.89 -13.55 16.03
CA LYS A 115 9.66 -13.43 16.83
C LYS A 115 9.54 -14.53 17.89
N GLY A 116 10.36 -15.58 17.80
CA GLY A 116 10.43 -16.68 18.76
C GLY A 116 9.72 -17.97 18.33
N LEU A 117 9.21 -18.06 17.09
CA LEU A 117 8.57 -19.28 16.58
C LEU A 117 9.61 -20.39 16.38
N LYS A 118 9.22 -21.63 16.70
CA LYS A 118 10.06 -22.83 16.63
C LYS A 118 9.22 -24.06 16.23
N GLY A 119 9.90 -25.13 15.82
CA GLY A 119 9.28 -26.43 15.51
C GLY A 119 8.19 -26.33 14.45
N ASP A 120 7.10 -27.06 14.66
CA ASP A 120 5.99 -27.16 13.70
C ASP A 120 5.34 -25.81 13.40
N ALA A 121 5.22 -24.93 14.40
CA ALA A 121 4.66 -23.59 14.21
C ALA A 121 5.51 -22.73 13.24
N LEU A 122 6.83 -22.87 13.30
CA LEU A 122 7.72 -22.19 12.36
C LEU A 122 7.57 -22.76 10.95
N GLN A 123 7.51 -24.09 10.82
CA GLN A 123 7.34 -24.75 9.53
C GLN A 123 6.00 -24.35 8.89
N GLN A 124 4.91 -24.38 9.67
CA GLN A 124 3.59 -23.93 9.21
C GLN A 124 3.60 -22.48 8.75
N ALA A 125 4.21 -21.57 9.50
CA ALA A 125 4.31 -20.17 9.11
C ALA A 125 5.05 -19.98 7.76
N VAL A 126 6.15 -20.71 7.55
CA VAL A 126 6.91 -20.68 6.29
C VAL A 126 6.09 -21.22 5.13
N MET A 127 5.42 -22.37 5.32
CA MET A 127 4.61 -22.99 4.27
C MET A 127 3.41 -22.13 3.87
N GLN A 128 2.68 -21.59 4.86
CA GLN A 128 1.54 -20.70 4.62
C GLN A 128 1.97 -19.42 3.88
N ALA A 129 3.12 -18.85 4.24
CA ALA A 129 3.61 -17.65 3.59
C ALA A 129 4.08 -17.92 2.15
N ALA A 130 4.73 -19.06 1.90
CA ALA A 130 5.14 -19.47 0.56
C ALA A 130 3.92 -19.71 -0.35
N GLU A 131 2.91 -20.44 0.14
CA GLU A 131 1.65 -20.68 -0.57
C GLU A 131 0.96 -19.36 -0.91
N PHE A 132 0.84 -18.47 0.09
CA PHE A 132 0.26 -17.15 -0.08
C PHE A 132 0.98 -16.33 -1.17
N ALA A 133 2.32 -16.30 -1.11
CA ALA A 133 3.13 -15.63 -2.10
C ALA A 133 3.16 -16.37 -3.45
N GLY A 134 2.63 -17.59 -3.55
CA GLY A 134 2.63 -18.44 -4.77
C GLY A 134 4.02 -18.85 -5.18
N LEU A 135 4.85 -19.08 -4.17
CA LEU A 135 6.15 -19.69 -4.33
C LEU A 135 5.94 -21.21 -4.28
N ASP A 136 6.40 -21.91 -5.31
CA ASP A 136 6.37 -23.37 -5.35
C ASP A 136 7.22 -23.94 -4.20
N GLU A 137 6.67 -24.93 -3.50
CA GLU A 137 7.34 -25.64 -2.41
C GLU A 137 8.69 -26.24 -2.84
N ALA A 138 8.81 -26.67 -4.11
CA ALA A 138 10.05 -27.20 -4.67
C ALA A 138 11.20 -26.19 -4.71
N LEU A 139 10.92 -24.89 -4.53
CA LEU A 139 11.92 -23.82 -4.49
C LEU A 139 12.45 -23.54 -3.08
N LEU A 140 11.79 -24.04 -2.03
CA LEU A 140 12.11 -23.68 -0.65
C LEU A 140 13.53 -24.09 -0.24
N ASP A 141 14.01 -25.21 -0.75
CA ASP A 141 15.34 -25.73 -0.40
C ASP A 141 16.43 -25.28 -1.40
N LYS A 142 16.08 -24.45 -2.39
CA LYS A 142 17.03 -23.83 -3.32
C LYS A 142 17.65 -22.57 -2.73
N SER A 143 18.80 -22.18 -3.29
CA SER A 143 19.41 -20.90 -3.00
C SER A 143 18.56 -19.76 -3.57
N PRO A 144 18.28 -18.67 -2.83
CA PRO A 144 17.56 -17.52 -3.35
C PRO A 144 18.18 -16.94 -4.63
N PHE A 145 19.51 -17.09 -4.80
CA PHE A 145 20.22 -16.59 -5.97
C PHE A 145 19.92 -17.36 -7.27
N GLU A 146 19.42 -18.60 -7.15
CA GLU A 146 19.04 -19.47 -8.29
C GLU A 146 17.63 -19.19 -8.82
N LEU A 147 16.83 -18.42 -8.08
CA LEU A 147 15.46 -18.06 -8.46
C LEU A 147 15.44 -17.00 -9.57
N SER A 148 14.39 -17.05 -10.40
CA SER A 148 14.03 -15.94 -11.30
C SER A 148 13.67 -14.67 -10.52
N GLY A 149 13.66 -13.51 -11.18
CA GLY A 149 13.34 -12.23 -10.52
C GLY A 149 11.96 -12.24 -9.85
N GLY A 150 10.95 -12.80 -10.50
CA GLY A 150 9.60 -12.91 -9.94
C GLY A 150 9.52 -13.88 -8.75
N GLU A 151 10.25 -14.99 -8.79
CA GLU A 151 10.34 -15.92 -7.65
C GLU A 151 11.07 -15.30 -6.46
N LYS A 152 12.16 -14.56 -6.70
CA LYS A 152 12.87 -13.81 -5.64
C LYS A 152 11.93 -12.81 -4.96
N ARG A 153 11.16 -12.06 -5.74
CA ARG A 153 10.16 -11.14 -5.21
C ARG A 153 9.12 -11.85 -4.34
N ARG A 154 8.58 -12.98 -4.82
CA ARG A 154 7.62 -13.80 -4.06
C ARG A 154 8.23 -14.31 -2.76
N ALA A 155 9.47 -14.80 -2.78
CA ALA A 155 10.19 -15.25 -1.59
C ALA A 155 10.36 -14.12 -0.56
N ALA A 156 10.72 -12.92 -1.01
CA ALA A 156 10.88 -11.76 -0.11
C ALA A 156 9.54 -11.33 0.52
N ILE A 157 8.46 -11.29 -0.26
CA ILE A 157 7.10 -11.04 0.24
C ILE A 157 6.69 -12.11 1.26
N ALA A 158 6.97 -13.39 0.96
CA ALA A 158 6.70 -14.50 1.89
C ALA A 158 7.44 -14.31 3.22
N GLY A 159 8.69 -13.85 3.23
CA GLY A 159 9.43 -13.60 4.47
C GLY A 159 8.75 -12.57 5.38
N VAL A 160 8.18 -11.50 4.81
CA VAL A 160 7.39 -10.53 5.58
C VAL A 160 6.07 -11.14 6.03
N MET A 161 5.40 -11.91 5.17
CA MET A 161 4.10 -12.52 5.47
C MET A 161 4.17 -13.63 6.52
N ALA A 162 5.28 -14.36 6.60
CA ALA A 162 5.48 -15.40 7.60
C ALA A 162 5.44 -14.86 9.04
N MET A 163 5.70 -13.55 9.23
CA MET A 163 5.56 -12.90 10.53
C MET A 163 4.10 -12.69 10.97
N GLN A 164 3.14 -12.90 10.06
CA GLN A 164 1.70 -12.66 10.24
C GLN A 164 1.42 -11.25 10.78
N PRO A 165 1.77 -10.19 10.02
CA PRO A 165 1.60 -8.83 10.47
C PRO A 165 0.11 -8.43 10.55
N ARG A 166 -0.23 -7.61 11.54
CA ARG A 166 -1.55 -6.97 11.67
C ARG A 166 -1.75 -5.89 10.61
N VAL A 167 -0.66 -5.23 10.20
CA VAL A 167 -0.62 -4.26 9.11
C VAL A 167 0.46 -4.65 8.11
N LEU A 168 0.07 -4.86 6.86
CA LEU A 168 0.99 -5.12 5.76
C LEU A 168 1.19 -3.82 4.96
N VAL A 169 2.42 -3.35 4.85
CA VAL A 169 2.80 -2.18 4.08
C VAL A 169 3.61 -2.60 2.87
N LEU A 170 3.19 -2.18 1.69
CA LEU A 170 3.81 -2.55 0.41
C LEU A 170 4.19 -1.27 -0.35
N ASP A 171 5.49 -1.06 -0.55
CA ASP A 171 6.00 0.08 -1.30
C ASP A 171 6.20 -0.30 -2.78
N GLU A 172 5.29 0.15 -3.64
CA GLU A 172 5.27 -0.14 -5.09
C GLU A 172 5.45 -1.64 -5.46
N PRO A 173 4.66 -2.56 -4.91
CA PRO A 173 4.88 -4.01 -5.08
C PRO A 173 4.65 -4.50 -6.52
N THR A 174 3.94 -3.71 -7.33
CA THR A 174 3.60 -4.01 -8.72
C THR A 174 4.67 -3.51 -9.71
N ALA A 175 5.69 -2.79 -9.25
CA ALA A 175 6.72 -2.21 -10.11
C ALA A 175 7.47 -3.28 -10.92
N GLY A 176 7.48 -3.13 -12.25
CA GLY A 176 8.15 -4.07 -13.17
C GLY A 176 7.42 -5.39 -13.38
N LEU A 177 6.18 -5.55 -12.90
CA LEU A 177 5.32 -6.68 -13.29
C LEU A 177 4.58 -6.39 -14.60
N ASP A 178 4.26 -7.46 -15.32
CA ASP A 178 3.32 -7.40 -16.43
C ASP A 178 1.87 -7.24 -15.92
N PRO A 179 0.90 -6.88 -16.79
CA PRO A 179 -0.48 -6.64 -16.36
C PRO A 179 -1.12 -7.82 -15.62
N ALA A 180 -0.88 -9.06 -16.08
CA ALA A 180 -1.43 -10.26 -15.46
C ALA A 180 -0.81 -10.54 -14.07
N GLY A 181 0.51 -10.40 -13.93
CA GLY A 181 1.19 -10.56 -12.65
C GLY A 181 0.77 -9.49 -11.63
N ARG A 182 0.49 -8.27 -12.09
CA ARG A 182 -0.04 -7.19 -11.28
C ARG A 182 -1.43 -7.51 -10.71
N GLU A 183 -2.37 -7.92 -11.58
CA GLU A 183 -3.71 -8.32 -11.17
C GLU A 183 -3.68 -9.49 -10.17
N GLN A 184 -2.86 -10.51 -10.45
CA GLN A 184 -2.69 -11.66 -9.57
C GLN A 184 -2.16 -11.24 -8.19
N LEU A 185 -1.18 -10.34 -8.13
CA LEU A 185 -0.62 -9.85 -6.87
C LEU A 185 -1.63 -9.05 -6.06
N LEU A 186 -2.34 -8.11 -6.69
CA LEU A 186 -3.37 -7.30 -6.02
C LEU A 186 -4.54 -8.16 -5.53
N GLY A 187 -4.99 -9.13 -6.33
CA GLY A 187 -6.01 -10.09 -5.93
C GLY A 187 -5.60 -10.91 -4.70
N ARG A 188 -4.32 -11.29 -4.61
CA ARG A 188 -3.79 -11.99 -3.43
C ARG A 188 -3.70 -11.10 -2.21
N ILE A 189 -3.31 -9.84 -2.36
CA ILE A 189 -3.30 -8.87 -1.25
C ILE A 189 -4.72 -8.67 -0.70
N LYS A 190 -5.73 -8.52 -1.59
CA LYS A 190 -7.15 -8.47 -1.19
C LYS A 190 -7.55 -9.75 -0.43
N GLN A 191 -7.21 -10.92 -0.98
CA GLN A 191 -7.51 -12.20 -0.34
C GLN A 191 -6.84 -12.38 1.04
N TYR A 192 -5.60 -11.91 1.21
CA TYR A 192 -4.92 -11.90 2.50
C TYR A 192 -5.69 -11.09 3.53
N ARG A 193 -5.93 -9.83 3.20
CA ARG A 193 -6.68 -8.88 4.03
C ARG A 193 -8.00 -9.50 4.48
N ASP A 194 -8.77 -10.05 3.54
CA ASP A 194 -10.09 -10.63 3.81
C ASP A 194 -10.02 -11.89 4.68
N ARG A 195 -8.99 -12.74 4.49
CA ARG A 195 -8.81 -13.99 5.27
C ARG A 195 -8.27 -13.76 6.68
N THR A 196 -7.36 -12.81 6.86
CA THR A 196 -6.69 -12.59 8.15
C THR A 196 -7.29 -11.45 8.96
N GLY A 197 -8.10 -10.59 8.33
CA GLY A 197 -8.54 -9.33 8.92
C GLY A 197 -7.41 -8.32 9.11
N SER A 198 -6.24 -8.56 8.51
CA SER A 198 -5.12 -7.61 8.52
C SER A 198 -5.49 -6.36 7.74
N SER A 199 -4.85 -5.24 8.08
CA SER A 199 -4.98 -3.99 7.31
C SER A 199 -3.83 -3.87 6.34
N VAL A 200 -4.02 -3.16 5.23
CA VAL A 200 -3.02 -3.04 4.17
C VAL A 200 -2.78 -1.56 3.85
N VAL A 201 -1.51 -1.19 3.72
CA VAL A 201 -1.08 0.10 3.17
C VAL A 201 -0.35 -0.18 1.87
N LEU A 202 -0.88 0.30 0.75
CA LEU A 202 -0.32 0.12 -0.57
C LEU A 202 0.19 1.46 -1.13
N VAL A 203 1.49 1.62 -1.28
CA VAL A 203 2.04 2.76 -2.03
C VAL A 203 2.01 2.42 -3.51
N SER A 204 1.37 3.26 -4.32
CA SER A 204 1.27 3.03 -5.76
C SER A 204 1.31 4.34 -6.55
N HIS A 205 1.88 4.23 -7.75
CA HIS A 205 1.82 5.27 -8.77
C HIS A 205 0.81 4.97 -9.89
N SER A 206 0.20 3.78 -9.93
CA SER A 206 -0.88 3.46 -10.87
C SER A 206 -2.21 3.86 -10.26
N MET A 207 -2.87 4.82 -10.88
CA MET A 207 -4.19 5.29 -10.45
C MET A 207 -5.27 4.26 -10.75
N GLU A 208 -5.07 3.43 -11.77
CA GLU A 208 -5.94 2.31 -12.10
C GLU A 208 -5.97 1.27 -10.97
N ASP A 209 -4.80 0.89 -10.46
CA ASP A 209 -4.71 -0.05 -9.33
C ASP A 209 -5.36 0.53 -8.07
N VAL A 210 -5.11 1.81 -7.81
CA VAL A 210 -5.69 2.52 -6.66
C VAL A 210 -7.21 2.57 -6.75
N ALA A 211 -7.76 2.90 -7.93
CA ALA A 211 -9.19 2.92 -8.16
C ALA A 211 -9.86 1.55 -8.02
N ASP A 212 -9.15 0.46 -8.35
CA ASP A 212 -9.70 -0.90 -8.27
C ASP A 212 -9.65 -1.51 -6.86
N CYS A 213 -8.64 -1.18 -6.05
CA CYS A 213 -8.38 -1.91 -4.81
C CYS A 213 -8.53 -1.11 -3.51
N ALA A 214 -8.48 0.22 -3.56
CA ALA A 214 -8.46 1.03 -2.35
C ALA A 214 -9.83 1.14 -1.69
N ASP A 215 -9.88 0.93 -0.37
CA ASP A 215 -11.03 1.33 0.44
C ASP A 215 -10.95 2.84 0.74
N ARG A 216 -9.73 3.35 1.01
CA ARG A 216 -9.43 4.79 1.10
C ARG A 216 -8.09 5.13 0.46
N VAL A 217 -7.94 6.38 0.08
CA VAL A 217 -6.77 6.92 -0.58
C VAL A 217 -6.23 8.09 0.24
N LEU A 218 -4.99 7.98 0.69
CA LEU A 218 -4.21 9.05 1.30
C LEU A 218 -3.37 9.75 0.22
N VAL A 219 -3.62 11.03 0.00
CA VAL A 219 -2.90 11.84 -0.99
C VAL A 219 -1.85 12.69 -0.27
N LEU A 220 -0.58 12.49 -0.63
CA LEU A 220 0.56 13.25 -0.14
C LEU A 220 1.10 14.19 -1.20
N ASP A 221 1.32 15.44 -0.81
CA ASP A 221 1.96 16.48 -1.62
C ASP A 221 2.98 17.24 -0.77
N HIS A 222 4.23 17.35 -1.26
CA HIS A 222 5.31 18.08 -0.58
C HIS A 222 5.43 17.80 0.95
N GLY A 223 5.22 16.55 1.34
CA GLY A 223 5.32 16.08 2.71
C GLY A 223 4.08 16.30 3.58
N SER A 224 2.97 16.78 3.02
CA SER A 224 1.73 17.08 3.76
C SER A 224 0.57 16.25 3.23
N VAL A 225 -0.41 15.95 4.11
CA VAL A 225 -1.64 15.26 3.72
C VAL A 225 -2.58 16.25 3.03
N VAL A 226 -2.91 16.01 1.77
CA VAL A 226 -3.85 16.82 0.98
C VAL A 226 -5.29 16.39 1.26
N CYS A 227 -5.55 15.08 1.25
CA CYS A 227 -6.81 14.47 1.61
C CYS A 227 -6.62 12.98 1.96
N CYS A 228 -7.61 12.41 2.66
CA CYS A 228 -7.65 11.00 3.02
C CYS A 228 -9.10 10.49 3.03
N ASP A 229 -9.60 10.06 1.88
CA ASP A 229 -11.02 9.72 1.69
C ASP A 229 -11.20 8.53 0.73
N VAL A 230 -12.43 8.10 0.50
CA VAL A 230 -12.75 7.02 -0.45
C VAL A 230 -12.35 7.40 -1.89
N PRO A 231 -12.00 6.43 -2.75
CA PRO A 231 -11.56 6.67 -4.13
C PRO A 231 -12.51 7.59 -4.92
N GLU A 232 -13.81 7.38 -4.76
CA GLU A 232 -14.86 8.14 -5.43
C GLU A 232 -14.68 9.65 -5.23
N LYS A 233 -14.49 10.09 -3.97
CA LYS A 233 -14.33 11.51 -3.65
C LYS A 233 -12.97 12.03 -4.07
N VAL A 234 -11.92 11.22 -3.89
CA VAL A 234 -10.55 11.62 -4.26
C VAL A 234 -10.45 11.86 -5.77
N PHE A 235 -10.97 10.95 -6.60
CA PHE A 235 -10.91 11.06 -8.06
C PHE A 235 -11.95 12.02 -8.65
N SER A 236 -13.01 12.36 -7.91
CA SER A 236 -13.98 13.38 -8.35
C SER A 236 -13.37 14.78 -8.50
N ASP A 237 -12.28 15.06 -7.78
CA ASP A 237 -11.51 16.32 -7.84
C ASP A 237 -10.26 16.16 -8.73
N GLY A 238 -10.47 15.67 -9.95
CA GLY A 238 -9.39 15.34 -10.87
C GLY A 238 -8.49 16.53 -11.23
N GLU A 239 -9.06 17.73 -11.37
CA GLU A 239 -8.28 18.95 -11.66
C GLU A 239 -7.31 19.29 -10.53
N ARG A 240 -7.72 19.14 -9.28
CA ARG A 240 -6.83 19.35 -8.12
C ARG A 240 -5.72 18.31 -8.08
N LEU A 241 -6.04 17.03 -8.34
CA LEU A 241 -5.02 15.97 -8.40
C LEU A 241 -3.99 16.25 -9.50
N GLU A 242 -4.44 16.67 -10.69
CA GLU A 242 -3.55 17.05 -11.78
C GLU A 242 -2.67 18.26 -11.44
N SER A 243 -3.22 19.25 -10.72
CA SER A 243 -2.47 20.45 -10.30
C SER A 243 -1.30 20.16 -9.35
N ILE A 244 -1.38 19.06 -8.59
CA ILE A 244 -0.30 18.59 -7.68
C ILE A 244 0.58 17.51 -8.33
N GLY A 245 0.51 17.38 -9.66
CA GLY A 245 1.36 16.47 -10.42
C GLY A 245 0.95 15.00 -10.36
N LEU A 246 -0.28 14.70 -9.93
CA LEU A 246 -0.85 13.37 -10.01
C LEU A 246 -1.63 13.19 -11.32
N ARG A 247 -1.99 11.94 -11.60
CA ARG A 247 -2.92 11.59 -12.68
C ARG A 247 -4.23 11.13 -12.06
N VAL A 248 -5.24 10.96 -12.90
CA VAL A 248 -6.48 10.24 -12.58
C VAL A 248 -6.56 8.96 -13.42
N PRO A 249 -7.39 7.98 -13.04
CA PRO A 249 -7.68 6.83 -13.89
C PRO A 249 -8.14 7.28 -15.29
N GLN A 250 -7.77 6.53 -16.33
CA GLN A 250 -8.08 6.92 -17.71
C GLN A 250 -9.58 7.12 -17.95
N VAL A 251 -10.42 6.25 -17.37
CA VAL A 251 -11.88 6.37 -17.44
C VAL A 251 -12.36 7.68 -16.82
N THR A 252 -11.82 8.08 -15.66
CA THR A 252 -12.15 9.37 -15.02
C THR A 252 -11.84 10.53 -15.96
N ARG A 253 -10.67 10.51 -16.60
CA ARG A 253 -10.29 11.57 -17.54
C ARG A 253 -11.26 11.67 -18.73
N ILE A 254 -11.70 10.53 -19.29
CA ILE A 254 -12.69 10.51 -20.37
C ILE A 254 -13.99 11.19 -19.91
N PHE A 255 -14.49 10.86 -18.72
CA PHE A 255 -15.73 11.44 -18.20
C PHE A 255 -15.61 12.93 -17.82
N LEU A 256 -14.44 13.37 -17.35
CA LEU A 256 -14.16 14.79 -17.14
C LEU A 256 -14.18 15.57 -18.47
N GLU A 257 -13.60 15.01 -19.55
CA GLU A 257 -13.65 15.62 -20.88
C GLU A 257 -15.07 15.65 -21.47
N LEU A 258 -15.85 14.57 -21.32
CA LEU A 258 -17.27 14.57 -21.72
C LEU A 258 -18.06 15.67 -20.99
N ARG A 259 -17.81 15.84 -19.70
CA ARG A 259 -18.44 16.93 -18.94
C ARG A 259 -18.02 18.31 -19.46
N ARG A 260 -16.75 18.51 -19.81
CA ARG A 260 -16.25 19.75 -20.44
C ARG A 260 -16.88 20.03 -21.80
N MET A 261 -17.24 18.98 -22.54
CA MET A 261 -17.99 19.08 -23.79
C MET A 261 -19.49 19.37 -23.60
N GLY A 262 -19.98 19.42 -22.35
CA GLY A 262 -21.37 19.74 -22.02
C GLY A 262 -22.28 18.53 -21.81
N TYR A 263 -21.74 17.29 -21.80
CA TYR A 263 -22.53 16.11 -21.47
C TYR A 263 -22.84 16.05 -19.96
N GLU A 264 -24.07 15.67 -19.61
CA GLU A 264 -24.50 15.48 -18.23
C GLU A 264 -24.02 14.12 -17.71
N VAL A 265 -22.75 14.05 -17.33
CA VAL A 265 -22.11 12.84 -16.79
C VAL A 265 -21.52 13.03 -15.39
N SER A 266 -21.46 11.96 -14.61
CA SER A 266 -20.84 11.94 -13.29
C SER A 266 -19.32 12.10 -13.38
N THR A 267 -18.74 12.88 -12.47
CA THR A 267 -17.28 12.99 -12.29
C THR A 267 -16.71 12.00 -11.30
N SER A 268 -17.57 11.20 -10.66
CA SER A 268 -17.14 10.19 -9.69
C SER A 268 -16.71 8.87 -10.34
N VAL A 269 -16.82 8.75 -11.67
CA VAL A 269 -16.41 7.55 -12.43
C VAL A 269 -14.90 7.34 -12.32
N HIS A 270 -14.48 6.24 -11.69
CA HIS A 270 -13.08 5.87 -11.52
C HIS A 270 -12.75 4.43 -11.92
N THR A 271 -13.76 3.58 -12.16
CA THR A 271 -13.58 2.24 -12.72
C THR A 271 -14.21 2.11 -14.10
N VAL A 272 -13.72 1.14 -14.89
CA VAL A 272 -14.26 0.87 -16.23
C VAL A 272 -15.72 0.41 -16.15
N GLU A 273 -16.07 -0.36 -15.12
CA GLU A 273 -17.45 -0.81 -14.87
C GLU A 273 -18.40 0.37 -14.62
N GLN A 274 -18.01 1.31 -13.77
CA GLN A 274 -18.77 2.55 -13.55
C GLN A 274 -18.88 3.37 -14.84
N GLY A 275 -17.80 3.45 -15.61
CA GLY A 275 -17.79 4.16 -16.89
C GLY A 275 -18.73 3.54 -17.91
N LEU A 276 -18.79 2.22 -17.98
CA LEU A 276 -19.74 1.51 -18.85
C LEU A 276 -21.19 1.80 -18.43
N ALA A 277 -21.50 1.68 -17.13
CA ALA A 277 -22.83 1.97 -16.62
C ALA A 277 -23.27 3.41 -16.91
N GLU A 278 -22.37 4.37 -16.74
CA GLU A 278 -22.65 5.78 -17.01
C GLU A 278 -22.78 6.08 -18.51
N ALA A 279 -21.97 5.45 -19.36
CA ALA A 279 -22.08 5.59 -20.81
C ALA A 279 -23.42 5.03 -21.33
N VAL A 280 -23.86 3.87 -20.82
CA VAL A 280 -25.18 3.30 -21.15
C VAL A 280 -26.29 4.25 -20.75
N ARG A 281 -26.25 4.79 -19.52
CA ARG A 281 -27.23 5.78 -19.04
C ARG A 281 -27.32 7.01 -19.95
N LEU A 282 -26.18 7.50 -20.44
CA LEU A 282 -26.12 8.66 -21.32
C LEU A 282 -26.77 8.36 -22.70
N LEU A 283 -26.50 7.18 -23.26
CA LEU A 283 -27.04 6.75 -24.56
C LEU A 283 -28.57 6.49 -24.49
N GLU A 284 -29.06 5.90 -23.40
CA GLU A 284 -30.50 5.67 -23.20
C GLU A 284 -31.29 6.99 -23.11
N ARG A 285 -30.72 8.04 -22.50
CA ARG A 285 -31.32 9.39 -22.51
C ARG A 285 -31.30 10.05 -23.89
N GLY A 286 -30.24 9.84 -24.66
CA GLY A 286 -30.13 10.33 -26.04
C GLY A 286 -31.18 9.72 -26.97
N GLY A 287 -31.48 8.43 -26.81
CA GLY A 287 -32.47 7.71 -27.62
C GLY A 287 -33.94 8.08 -27.35
N GLN A 288 -34.25 8.74 -26.23
CA GLN A 288 -35.61 9.21 -25.92
C GLN A 288 -35.89 10.64 -26.43
N SER A 289 -34.90 11.31 -27.03
CA SER A 289 -35.01 12.70 -27.50
C SER A 289 -35.28 12.81 -29.01
N ASP A 290 -35.29 11.69 -29.73
CA ASP A 290 -35.44 11.59 -31.20
C ASP A 290 -36.74 10.89 -31.67
N GLU A 291 -37.74 10.72 -30.79
CA GLU A 291 -39.14 10.35 -31.14
C GLU A 291 -40.10 11.53 -30.94
#